data_AF-A0A0K1S063-F1
#
_entry.id   AF-A0A0K1S063-F1
#
_cell.length_a   1.000
_cell.length_b   1.000
_cell.length_c   1.000
_cell.angle_alpha   90.00
_cell.angle_beta   90.00
_cell.angle_gamma   90.00
#
_symmetry.space_group_name_H-M   'P 1'
#
loop_
_entity.id
_entity.type
_entity.pdbx_description
1 polymer ?
#
loop_
_entity_poly.entity_id
_entity_poly.type
_entity_poly.pdbx_seq_one_letter_code
_entity_poly.pdbx_strand_id
1 'polypeptide(L)'
;MNKVAVITGLALAYFGVNVNSLQGANITYNFQGVITYGSLTGTYSSSASFDNAAITGVDFESIPLTNISFNLLSNTFNLASADAPPVVNYFDETFIGIDYSVTSTNAFFPIANFALTSGLFNLSEAAFAYTPRLGIAGQGSLTFSKVPEPSIVIGLIILGGIGFVLRKRP
;
A
#
# COMPACT_ATOMS: atom_id res chain seq x y z
N MET A 1 -6.72 -40.21 51.78
CA MET A 1 -6.08 -38.90 52.06
C MET A 1 -5.41 -38.43 50.77
N ASN A 2 -5.69 -37.18 50.39
CA ASN A 2 -5.67 -36.65 49.02
C ASN A 2 -4.26 -36.48 48.42
N LYS A 3 -4.10 -36.82 47.14
CA LYS A 3 -2.96 -36.37 46.32
C LYS A 3 -3.35 -35.04 45.65
N VAL A 4 -2.69 -33.95 46.05
CA VAL A 4 -2.84 -32.64 45.41
C VAL A 4 -1.89 -32.59 44.22
N ALA A 5 -2.44 -32.45 43.02
CA ALA A 5 -1.65 -32.16 41.83
C ALA A 5 -1.44 -30.64 41.74
N VAL A 6 -0.18 -30.19 41.86
CA VAL A 6 0.19 -28.79 41.63
C VAL A 6 0.31 -28.60 40.12
N ILE A 7 -0.63 -27.87 39.53
CA ILE A 7 -0.55 -27.42 38.15
C ILE A 7 0.18 -26.08 38.16
N THR A 8 1.49 -26.09 37.91
CA THR A 8 2.23 -24.87 37.57
C THR A 8 1.87 -24.46 36.15
N GLY A 9 0.99 -23.48 36.02
CA GLY A 9 0.67 -22.84 34.75
C GLY A 9 1.88 -22.07 34.22
N LEU A 10 2.41 -22.48 33.07
CA LEU A 10 3.45 -21.75 32.36
C LEU A 10 2.81 -20.51 31.71
N ALA A 11 3.01 -19.33 32.27
CA ALA A 11 2.61 -18.09 31.62
C ALA A 11 3.59 -17.78 30.48
N LEU A 12 3.16 -17.96 29.23
CA LEU A 12 3.89 -17.42 28.07
C LEU A 12 3.68 -15.90 28.04
N ALA A 13 4.69 -15.16 28.48
CA ALA A 13 4.77 -13.72 28.21
C ALA A 13 5.08 -13.53 26.71
N TYR A 14 4.12 -13.00 25.96
CA TYR A 14 4.34 -12.55 24.59
C TYR A 14 5.11 -11.22 24.65
N PHE A 15 6.44 -11.29 24.68
CA PHE A 15 7.25 -10.12 24.39
C PHE A 15 7.15 -9.86 22.90
N GLY A 16 6.27 -8.94 22.52
CA GLY A 16 6.30 -8.31 21.22
C GLY A 16 7.61 -7.54 21.11
N VAL A 17 8.66 -8.18 20.62
CA VAL A 17 9.86 -7.46 20.18
C VAL A 17 9.41 -6.67 18.98
N ASN A 18 9.22 -5.36 19.18
CA ASN A 18 9.15 -4.42 18.08
C ASN A 18 10.55 -4.40 17.47
N VAL A 19 10.79 -5.31 16.53
CA VAL A 19 11.95 -5.25 15.65
C VAL A 19 11.70 -4.05 14.74
N ASN A 20 12.04 -2.86 15.23
CA ASN A 20 12.30 -1.73 14.35
C ASN A 20 13.46 -2.19 13.47
N SER A 21 13.16 -2.70 12.28
CA SER A 21 14.16 -3.05 11.29
C SER A 21 14.89 -1.75 10.97
N LEU A 22 16.08 -1.58 11.56
CA LEU A 22 17.02 -0.49 11.32
C LEU A 22 17.61 -0.49 9.89
N GLN A 23 16.97 -1.21 8.97
CA GLN A 23 17.18 -1.14 7.53
C GLN A 23 15.85 -0.70 6.94
N GLY A 24 15.84 0.45 6.26
CA GLY A 24 14.69 0.92 5.49
C GLY A 24 14.07 -0.23 4.73
N ALA A 25 12.83 -0.58 5.08
CA ALA A 25 12.11 -1.64 4.41
C ALA A 25 11.43 -1.02 3.21
N ASN A 26 11.62 -1.64 2.03
CA ASN A 26 10.90 -1.22 0.85
C ASN A 26 9.45 -1.66 0.97
N ILE A 27 8.56 -0.70 1.26
CA ILE A 27 7.13 -0.95 1.36
C ILE A 27 6.55 -0.88 -0.04
N THR A 28 5.72 -1.86 -0.39
CA THR A 28 4.96 -1.87 -1.64
C THR A 28 3.46 -1.81 -1.36
N TYR A 29 2.75 -0.94 -2.06
CA TYR A 29 1.30 -0.90 -2.13
C TYR A 29 0.84 -1.29 -3.53
N ASN A 30 -0.11 -2.22 -3.59
CA ASN A 30 -0.91 -2.44 -4.79
C ASN A 30 -2.18 -1.63 -4.67
N PHE A 31 -2.65 -1.05 -5.78
CA PHE A 31 -3.91 -0.33 -5.79
C PHE A 31 -4.64 -0.48 -7.11
N GLN A 32 -5.95 -0.39 -7.03
CA GLN A 32 -6.84 -0.62 -8.16
C GLN A 32 -8.11 0.20 -8.02
N GLY A 33 -8.82 0.31 -9.14
CA GLY A 33 -10.08 1.03 -9.16
C GLY A 33 -10.83 0.88 -10.47
N VAL A 34 -12.01 1.50 -10.48
CA VAL A 34 -12.91 1.57 -11.63
C VAL A 34 -13.29 3.03 -11.80
N ILE A 35 -13.36 3.48 -13.05
CA ILE A 35 -13.94 4.79 -13.37
C ILE A 35 -15.44 4.73 -13.06
N THR A 36 -15.88 5.58 -12.12
CA THR A 36 -17.26 5.62 -11.63
C THR A 36 -18.06 6.78 -12.22
N TYR A 37 -17.37 7.83 -12.68
CA TYR A 37 -17.97 9.04 -13.26
C TYR A 37 -17.15 9.57 -14.44
N GLY A 38 -17.81 10.28 -15.36
CA GLY A 38 -17.20 10.93 -16.53
C GLY A 38 -17.55 10.24 -17.85
N SER A 39 -16.91 10.68 -18.94
CA SER A 39 -17.21 10.17 -20.30
C SER A 39 -16.48 8.89 -20.68
N LEU A 40 -15.50 8.44 -19.89
CA LEU A 40 -14.77 7.20 -20.12
C LEU A 40 -15.22 6.11 -19.14
N THR A 41 -15.02 4.87 -19.53
CA THR A 41 -15.21 3.68 -18.69
C THR A 41 -13.95 2.84 -18.69
N GLY A 42 -13.73 2.10 -17.61
CA GLY A 42 -12.57 1.22 -17.51
C GLY A 42 -12.14 0.97 -16.08
N THR A 43 -11.13 0.11 -15.96
CA THR A 43 -10.45 -0.19 -14.71
C THR A 43 -9.00 0.24 -14.79
N TYR A 44 -8.38 0.38 -13.63
CA TYR A 44 -6.95 0.59 -13.51
C TYR A 44 -6.39 -0.25 -12.37
N SER A 45 -5.12 -0.61 -12.51
CA SER A 45 -4.38 -1.38 -11.53
C SER A 45 -2.94 -0.90 -11.49
N SER A 46 -2.34 -0.97 -10.30
CA SER A 46 -1.03 -0.41 -10.08
C SER A 46 -0.30 -1.01 -8.90
N SER A 47 1.00 -0.78 -8.89
CA SER A 47 1.90 -1.05 -7.79
C SER A 47 2.83 0.16 -7.62
N ALA A 48 3.05 0.57 -6.37
CA ALA A 48 3.97 1.63 -5.98
C ALA A 48 4.83 1.18 -4.81
N SER A 49 6.09 1.58 -4.79
CA SER A 49 7.02 1.24 -3.72
C SER A 49 7.84 2.43 -3.26
N PHE A 50 8.26 2.44 -2.00
CA PHE A 50 9.06 3.50 -1.39
C PHE A 50 9.91 2.94 -0.23
N ASP A 51 10.99 3.65 0.10
CA ASP A 51 11.81 3.36 1.27
C ASP A 51 11.22 4.05 2.51
N ASN A 52 10.86 3.27 3.53
CA ASN A 52 10.26 3.81 4.75
C ASN A 52 11.27 4.34 5.79
N ALA A 53 12.58 4.35 5.50
CA ALA A 53 13.61 4.76 6.46
C ALA A 53 13.40 6.17 7.04
N ALA A 54 12.69 7.03 6.31
CA ALA A 54 12.43 8.42 6.68
C ALA A 54 11.11 8.64 7.44
N ILE A 55 10.28 7.59 7.64
CA ILE A 55 9.02 7.72 8.37
C ILE A 55 9.32 7.85 9.87
N THR A 56 8.91 8.98 10.43
CA THR A 56 9.00 9.30 11.86
C THR A 56 7.74 8.92 12.63
N GLY A 57 6.60 8.79 11.93
CA GLY A 57 5.32 8.41 12.51
C GLY A 57 4.54 9.54 13.15
N VAL A 58 4.92 10.80 12.91
CA VAL A 58 4.30 11.97 13.55
C VAL A 58 3.89 12.99 12.51
N ASP A 59 2.68 13.54 12.66
CA ASP A 59 2.11 14.55 11.76
C ASP A 59 2.06 14.06 10.31
N PHE A 60 2.06 15.01 9.36
CA PHE A 60 2.03 14.74 7.93
C PHE A 60 3.44 14.46 7.39
N GLU A 61 3.59 13.34 6.68
CA GLU A 61 4.85 12.90 6.12
C GLU A 61 4.69 12.52 4.65
N SER A 62 5.51 13.13 3.77
CA SER A 62 5.58 12.79 2.35
C SER A 62 6.89 12.11 2.02
N ILE A 63 6.81 10.87 1.51
CA ILE A 63 7.98 10.07 1.15
C ILE A 63 7.99 9.85 -0.37
N PRO A 64 9.07 10.22 -1.09
CA PRO A 64 9.18 9.97 -2.51
C PRO A 64 9.07 8.48 -2.86
N LEU A 65 8.32 8.17 -3.92
CA LEU A 65 8.27 6.81 -4.44
C LEU A 65 9.59 6.42 -5.11
N THR A 66 10.02 5.19 -4.88
CA THR A 66 11.15 4.56 -5.57
C THR A 66 10.72 3.87 -6.86
N ASN A 67 9.45 3.49 -6.97
CA ASN A 67 8.85 2.94 -8.18
C ASN A 67 7.34 3.17 -8.22
N ILE A 68 6.78 3.28 -9.42
CA ILE A 68 5.34 3.21 -9.68
C ILE A 68 5.11 2.60 -11.06
N SER A 69 4.11 1.72 -11.17
CA SER A 69 3.62 1.17 -12.43
C SER A 69 2.10 1.25 -12.41
N PHE A 70 1.54 2.24 -13.09
CA PHE A 70 0.12 2.55 -13.12
C PHE A 70 -0.47 2.22 -14.49
N ASN A 71 -1.38 1.24 -14.55
CA ASN A 71 -2.01 0.80 -15.77
C ASN A 71 -3.41 1.39 -15.89
N LEU A 72 -3.65 2.18 -16.93
CA LEU A 72 -4.93 2.82 -17.21
C LEU A 72 -5.23 2.72 -18.71
N LEU A 73 -6.38 2.14 -19.05
CA LEU A 73 -6.83 1.95 -20.44
C LEU A 73 -5.72 1.35 -21.34
N SER A 74 -5.11 0.26 -20.87
CA SER A 74 -4.02 -0.46 -21.55
C SER A 74 -2.72 0.33 -21.76
N ASN A 75 -2.56 1.47 -21.10
CA ASN A 75 -1.31 2.24 -21.08
C ASN A 75 -0.67 2.17 -19.69
N THR A 76 0.64 2.03 -19.66
CA THR A 76 1.43 1.98 -18.41
C THR A 76 2.15 3.30 -18.21
N PHE A 77 1.98 3.88 -17.03
CA PHE A 77 2.63 5.10 -16.58
C PHE A 77 3.56 4.79 -15.42
N ASN A 78 4.71 5.45 -15.36
CA ASN A 78 5.76 5.22 -14.37
C ASN A 78 6.30 6.54 -13.82
N LEU A 79 7.39 6.48 -13.05
CA LEU A 79 8.05 7.67 -12.47
C LEU A 79 8.43 8.71 -13.54
N ALA A 80 8.87 8.27 -14.72
CA ALA A 80 9.24 9.17 -15.81
C ALA A 80 8.04 9.81 -16.52
N SER A 81 6.82 9.32 -16.25
CA SER A 81 5.58 9.91 -16.76
C SER A 81 5.03 11.00 -15.84
N ALA A 82 5.56 11.15 -14.61
CA ALA A 82 5.01 12.02 -13.60
C ALA A 82 5.23 13.50 -13.91
N ASP A 83 4.23 14.35 -13.63
CA ASP A 83 4.36 15.80 -13.76
C ASP A 83 5.25 16.40 -12.64
N ALA A 84 5.32 15.71 -11.49
CA ALA A 84 6.19 16.02 -10.35
C ALA A 84 6.64 14.72 -9.67
N PRO A 85 7.72 14.73 -8.85
CA PRO A 85 8.14 13.53 -8.10
C PRO A 85 6.99 12.98 -7.26
N PRO A 86 6.49 11.76 -7.54
CA PRO A 86 5.35 11.23 -6.82
C PRO A 86 5.74 10.82 -5.40
N VAL A 87 4.78 10.95 -4.49
CA VAL A 87 4.99 10.68 -3.07
C VAL A 87 3.89 9.77 -2.53
N VAL A 88 4.25 8.99 -1.52
CA VAL A 88 3.29 8.42 -0.58
C VAL A 88 3.13 9.39 0.59
N ASN A 89 1.90 9.54 1.08
CA ASN A 89 1.61 10.38 2.22
C ASN A 89 1.13 9.55 3.42
N TYR A 90 1.60 9.95 4.60
CA TYR A 90 1.18 9.45 5.90
C TYR A 90 0.70 10.60 6.77
N PHE A 91 -0.24 10.31 7.67
CA PHE A 91 -0.63 11.18 8.76
C PHE A 91 -0.70 10.36 10.05
N ASP A 92 0.13 10.66 11.04
CA ASP A 92 0.22 9.92 12.32
C ASP A 92 0.27 8.39 12.11
N GLU A 93 1.32 7.92 11.40
CA GLU A 93 1.53 6.51 10.99
C GLU A 93 0.47 5.90 10.05
N THR A 94 -0.59 6.63 9.73
CA THR A 94 -1.67 6.15 8.87
C THR A 94 -1.39 6.50 7.41
N PHE A 95 -1.36 5.49 6.54
CA PHE A 95 -1.28 5.70 5.10
C PHE A 95 -2.56 6.39 4.59
N ILE A 96 -2.39 7.59 4.00
CA ILE A 96 -3.51 8.43 3.52
C ILE A 96 -3.59 8.52 2.00
N GLY A 97 -2.59 8.01 1.27
CA GLY A 97 -2.68 7.86 -0.18
C GLY A 97 -1.36 8.07 -0.91
N ILE A 98 -1.47 8.23 -2.23
CA ILE A 98 -0.35 8.49 -3.12
C ILE A 98 -0.72 9.72 -3.96
N ASP A 99 0.20 10.67 -4.05
CA ASP A 99 0.10 11.79 -4.97
C ASP A 99 0.89 11.47 -6.23
N TYR A 100 0.17 11.34 -7.33
CA TYR A 100 0.75 11.06 -8.64
C TYR A 100 -0.11 11.70 -9.72
N SER A 101 0.49 12.60 -10.49
CA SER A 101 -0.19 13.27 -11.60
C SER A 101 0.60 13.07 -12.89
N VAL A 102 -0.13 12.95 -14.00
CA VAL A 102 0.43 12.75 -15.33
C VAL A 102 -0.35 13.57 -16.33
N THR A 103 0.38 14.36 -17.12
CA THR A 103 -0.12 14.99 -18.34
C THR A 103 0.36 14.20 -19.55
N SER A 104 -0.57 13.54 -20.25
CA SER A 104 -0.23 12.68 -21.37
C SER A 104 0.13 13.50 -22.62
N THR A 105 1.32 13.24 -23.16
CA THR A 105 1.77 13.77 -24.45
C THR A 105 1.27 12.92 -25.63
N ASN A 106 0.72 11.73 -25.38
CA ASN A 106 0.18 10.86 -26.43
C ASN A 106 -1.21 11.35 -26.88
N ALA A 107 -1.29 11.91 -28.08
CA ALA A 107 -2.54 12.43 -28.65
C ALA A 107 -3.63 11.35 -28.86
N PHE A 108 -3.23 10.09 -29.01
CA PHE A 108 -4.16 8.96 -29.19
C PHE A 108 -4.66 8.37 -27.88
N PHE A 109 -4.04 8.73 -26.75
CA PHE A 109 -4.55 8.36 -25.44
C PHE A 109 -5.76 9.27 -25.10
N PRO A 110 -6.93 8.69 -24.75
CA PRO A 110 -8.17 9.46 -24.60
C PRO A 110 -8.18 10.41 -23.40
N ILE A 111 -7.22 10.28 -22.48
CA ILE A 111 -7.10 11.12 -21.29
C ILE A 111 -5.96 12.12 -21.51
N ALA A 112 -6.27 13.42 -21.32
CA ALA A 112 -5.28 14.49 -21.40
C ALA A 112 -4.40 14.53 -20.15
N ASN A 113 -5.02 14.41 -18.98
CA ASN A 113 -4.31 14.31 -17.70
C ASN A 113 -5.12 13.49 -16.69
N PHE A 114 -4.43 12.92 -15.71
CA PHE A 114 -5.05 12.30 -14.55
C PHE A 114 -4.22 12.54 -13.29
N ALA A 115 -4.86 12.40 -12.13
CA ALA A 115 -4.21 12.49 -10.85
C ALA A 115 -4.77 11.47 -9.85
N LEU A 116 -3.87 10.91 -9.06
CA LEU A 116 -4.14 10.34 -7.75
C LEU A 116 -3.85 11.44 -6.73
N THR A 117 -4.77 11.62 -5.80
CA THR A 117 -4.64 12.58 -4.70
C THR A 117 -4.89 11.86 -3.40
N SER A 118 -3.99 12.05 -2.45
CA SER A 118 -4.11 11.50 -1.10
C SER A 118 -5.25 12.17 -0.33
N GLY A 119 -5.73 11.49 0.69
CA GLY A 119 -6.58 12.10 1.70
C GLY A 119 -5.85 13.14 2.52
N LEU A 120 -6.60 13.91 3.31
CA LEU A 120 -6.05 14.88 4.26
C LEU A 120 -5.67 14.20 5.57
N PHE A 121 -6.56 13.35 6.09
CA PHE A 121 -6.34 12.60 7.34
C PHE A 121 -6.61 11.11 7.19
N ASN A 122 -7.39 10.71 6.20
CA ASN A 122 -7.80 9.31 6.03
C ASN A 122 -7.74 8.87 4.58
N LEU A 123 -7.44 7.60 4.37
CA LEU A 123 -7.39 7.00 3.04
C LEU A 123 -8.74 7.06 2.28
N SER A 124 -9.86 7.14 2.99
CA SER A 124 -11.20 7.25 2.38
C SER A 124 -11.41 8.54 1.58
N GLU A 125 -10.57 9.55 1.82
CA GLU A 125 -10.60 10.83 1.12
C GLU A 125 -9.73 10.81 -0.15
N ALA A 126 -8.90 9.77 -0.33
CA ALA A 126 -8.07 9.64 -1.51
C ALA A 126 -8.92 9.46 -2.78
N ALA A 127 -8.53 10.13 -3.85
CA ALA A 127 -9.32 10.21 -5.07
C ALA A 127 -8.49 9.99 -6.33
N PHE A 128 -9.10 9.36 -7.33
CA PHE A 128 -8.62 9.35 -8.71
C PHE A 128 -9.51 10.27 -9.54
N ALA A 129 -8.89 11.18 -10.29
CA ALA A 129 -9.58 12.07 -11.22
C ALA A 129 -8.86 12.11 -12.56
N TYR A 130 -9.61 12.36 -13.64
CA TYR A 130 -9.04 12.53 -14.97
C TYR A 130 -9.77 13.60 -15.78
N THR A 131 -9.04 14.23 -16.70
CA THR A 131 -9.58 15.10 -17.74
C THR A 131 -9.44 14.40 -19.08
N PRO A 132 -10.55 14.01 -19.75
CA PRO A 132 -10.47 13.43 -21.07
C PRO A 132 -10.10 14.50 -22.10
N ARG A 133 -9.56 14.08 -23.25
CA ARG A 133 -9.36 14.98 -24.40
C ARG A 133 -10.70 15.44 -24.98
N LEU A 134 -11.71 14.58 -24.90
CA LEU A 134 -13.07 14.82 -25.37
C LEU A 134 -14.07 14.29 -24.33
N GLY A 135 -15.07 15.09 -24.00
CA GLY A 135 -16.14 14.71 -23.08
C GLY A 135 -16.03 15.37 -21.72
N ILE A 136 -16.47 14.66 -20.68
CA ILE A 136 -16.66 15.18 -19.33
C ILE A 136 -15.58 14.60 -18.42
N ALA A 137 -14.92 15.47 -17.65
CA ALA A 137 -13.99 15.08 -16.60
C ALA A 137 -14.61 14.04 -15.66
N GLY A 138 -13.79 13.11 -15.20
CA GLY A 138 -14.27 11.94 -14.48
C GLY A 138 -13.48 11.64 -13.23
N GLN A 139 -14.01 10.67 -12.49
CA GLN A 139 -13.46 10.21 -11.23
C GLN A 139 -13.58 8.68 -11.14
N GLY A 140 -12.79 8.09 -10.25
CA GLY A 140 -12.82 6.65 -10.00
C GLY A 140 -12.56 6.30 -8.55
N SER A 141 -12.91 5.06 -8.21
CA SER A 141 -12.67 4.51 -6.87
C SER A 141 -11.20 4.22 -6.63
N LEU A 142 -10.71 4.32 -5.40
CA LEU A 142 -9.37 3.85 -5.06
C LEU A 142 -9.40 2.85 -3.92
N THR A 143 -8.80 1.69 -4.15
CA THR A 143 -8.59 0.67 -3.12
C THR A 143 -7.12 0.33 -3.08
N PHE A 144 -6.52 0.44 -1.89
CA PHE A 144 -5.10 0.12 -1.66
C PHE A 144 -4.95 -1.14 -0.81
N SER A 145 -3.88 -1.88 -1.04
CA SER A 145 -3.48 -3.04 -0.28
C SER A 145 -1.96 -3.04 -0.09
N LYS A 146 -1.53 -3.08 1.17
CA LYS A 146 -0.11 -3.22 1.51
C LYS A 146 0.35 -4.64 1.21
N VAL A 147 1.40 -4.77 0.41
CA VAL A 147 2.01 -6.08 0.12
C VAL A 147 2.83 -6.51 1.34
N PRO A 148 2.58 -7.72 1.92
CA PRO A 148 3.36 -8.21 3.04
C PRO A 148 4.83 -8.39 2.69
N GLU A 149 5.71 -8.03 3.60
CA GLU A 149 7.15 -8.27 3.44
C GLU A 149 7.45 -9.77 3.43
N PRO A 150 8.40 -10.24 2.58
CA PRO A 150 8.77 -11.66 2.52
C PRO A 150 9.19 -12.26 3.86
N SER A 151 9.85 -11.46 4.72
CA SER A 151 10.31 -11.84 6.06
C SER A 151 9.16 -12.27 6.98
N ILE A 152 8.01 -11.58 6.92
CA ILE A 152 6.81 -11.91 7.70
C ILE A 152 6.22 -13.24 7.25
N VAL A 153 6.16 -13.48 5.94
CA VAL A 153 5.62 -14.73 5.37
C VAL A 153 6.49 -15.92 5.77
N ILE A 154 7.82 -15.79 5.68
CA ILE A 154 8.76 -16.84 6.09
C ILE A 154 8.65 -17.12 7.59
N GLY A 155 8.55 -16.07 8.43
CA GLY A 155 8.37 -16.22 9.87
C GLY A 155 7.13 -17.03 10.24
N LEU A 156 5.99 -16.78 9.58
CA LEU A 156 4.75 -17.54 9.79
C LEU A 156 4.87 -19.00 9.36
N ILE A 157 5.56 -19.30 8.25
CA ILE A 157 5.80 -20.68 7.78
C ILE A 157 6.66 -21.43 8.79
N ILE A 158 7.72 -20.80 9.32
CA ILE A 158 8.62 -21.42 10.31
C ILE A 158 7.86 -21.70 11.61
N LEU A 159 7.09 -20.73 12.12
CA LEU A 159 6.28 -20.94 13.33
C LEU A 159 5.23 -22.05 13.16
N GLY A 160 4.53 -22.07 12.03
CA GLY A 160 3.55 -23.11 11.70
C GLY A 160 4.19 -24.50 11.55
N GLY A 161 5.36 -24.58 10.92
CA GLY A 161 6.13 -25.81 10.76
C GLY A 161 6.62 -26.39 12.10
N ILE A 162 7.17 -25.54 12.98
CA ILE A 162 7.62 -25.95 14.32
C ILE A 162 6.43 -26.39 15.17
N GLY A 163 5.31 -25.66 15.12
CA GLY A 163 4.08 -26.02 15.84
C GLY A 163 3.52 -27.38 15.43
N PHE A 164 3.60 -27.74 14.15
CA PHE A 164 3.13 -29.05 13.66
C PHE A 164 4.06 -30.20 14.05
N VAL A 165 5.37 -29.97 14.09
CA VAL A 165 6.37 -30.97 14.50
C VAL A 165 6.32 -31.22 16.01
N LEU A 166 6.16 -30.18 16.83
CA LEU A 166 6.04 -30.32 18.28
C LEU A 166 4.72 -30.98 18.72
N ARG A 167 3.65 -30.85 17.93
CA ARG A 167 2.37 -31.55 18.18
C ARG A 167 2.43 -33.06 17.92
N LYS A 168 3.45 -33.55 17.20
CA LYS A 168 3.66 -34.98 16.90
C LYS A 168 4.55 -35.72 17.91
N ARG A 169 4.71 -35.20 19.13
CA ARG A 169 5.35 -35.95 20.22
C ARG A 169 4.25 -36.52 21.15
N PRO A 170 4.10 -37.86 21.26
CA PRO A 170 3.24 -38.49 22.25
C PRO A 170 3.77 -38.28 23.68
#